data_AF-A0A836XI72-F1
#
_entry.id   AF-A0A836XI72-F1
#
_cell.length_a   1.000
_cell.length_b   1.000
_cell.length_c   1.000
_cell.angle_alpha   90.00
_cell.angle_beta   90.00
_cell.angle_gamma   90.00
#
_symmetry.space_group_name_H-M   'P 1'
#
loop_
_entity.id
_entity.type
_entity.pdbx_description
1 polymer ?
#
loop_
_entity_poly.entity_id
_entity_poly.type
_entity_poly.pdbx_seq_one_letter_code
_entity_poly.pdbx_strand_id
1 'polypeptide(L)'
;MRYTMISSKPAVNIIPTAGGFLFAEDGQDVLFYQRETKHFNAAHSRSHYVHPLYGLDGELLTEEFPSDHPHHCGIFWAWHQVWIGDKRIGDAWSLRDFAWDVQDVKVIAADSYASSLEAEVFWTSPLWTDTQGVRKPLVRETATIKVHRASRDMRKIDFDIRLVALEHGMRIGGAENAKGYGGFCTRTLLPDDLQFISSGGTVEPATQPVEAGPWIDFSGTFGEVDRVSGLAILCHPSLPDFPQPWILRRKTSMQNPVYPGSHPVALPREDPLVLRYRVVLHRGTGSELDLDHLQAEYGAEGA
;
A
#
# COMPACT_ATOMS: atom_id res chain seq x y z
N MET A 1 1.17 -40.64 -21.17
CA MET A 1 0.79 -40.00 -19.89
C MET A 1 2.00 -39.20 -19.42
N ARG A 2 2.04 -37.88 -19.68
CA ARG A 2 3.16 -37.02 -19.26
C ARG A 2 2.84 -36.54 -17.84
N TYR A 3 3.59 -37.02 -16.86
CA TYR A 3 3.59 -36.48 -15.51
C TYR A 3 4.30 -35.13 -15.57
N THR A 4 3.54 -34.04 -15.48
CA THR A 4 4.11 -32.71 -15.25
C THR A 4 4.60 -32.69 -13.80
N MET A 5 5.92 -32.73 -13.61
CA MET A 5 6.54 -32.48 -12.31
C MET A 5 6.15 -31.05 -11.90
N ILE A 6 5.26 -30.91 -10.92
CA ILE A 6 5.02 -29.62 -10.27
C ILE A 6 6.32 -29.28 -9.56
N SER A 7 7.00 -28.24 -10.03
CA SER A 7 8.18 -27.70 -9.34
C SER A 7 7.79 -27.34 -7.91
N SER A 8 8.46 -27.92 -6.93
CA SER A 8 8.29 -27.59 -5.50
C SER A 8 8.97 -26.27 -5.12
N LYS A 9 9.58 -25.57 -6.08
CA LYS A 9 10.19 -24.26 -5.82
C LYS A 9 9.10 -23.19 -5.73
N PRO A 10 9.21 -22.28 -4.75
CA PRO A 10 8.29 -21.16 -4.65
C PRO A 10 8.39 -20.29 -5.91
N ALA A 11 7.26 -19.72 -6.35
CA ALA A 11 7.22 -18.77 -7.46
C ALA A 11 8.07 -17.55 -7.15
N VAL A 12 7.89 -17.01 -5.95
CA VAL A 12 8.57 -15.79 -5.48
C VAL A 12 9.37 -16.13 -4.24
N ASN A 13 10.67 -15.87 -4.25
CA ASN A 13 11.51 -16.03 -3.08
C ASN A 13 11.38 -14.80 -2.19
N ILE A 14 11.25 -15.01 -0.88
CA ILE A 14 11.28 -13.94 0.11
C ILE A 14 12.55 -14.11 0.94
N ILE A 15 13.45 -13.14 0.82
CA ILE A 15 14.81 -13.20 1.33
C ILE A 15 14.94 -12.15 2.44
N PRO A 16 15.18 -12.56 3.70
CA PRO A 16 15.53 -11.63 4.76
C PRO A 16 16.88 -10.95 4.44
N THR A 17 16.94 -9.64 4.62
CA THR A 17 18.13 -8.82 4.35
C THR A 17 18.29 -7.76 5.45
N ALA A 18 19.34 -6.94 5.37
CA ALA A 18 19.47 -5.80 6.25
C ALA A 18 18.29 -4.83 6.04
N GLY A 19 17.61 -4.46 7.12
CA GLY A 19 16.49 -3.52 7.08
C GLY A 19 15.13 -4.10 6.69
N GLY A 20 15.05 -5.28 6.08
CA GLY A 20 13.77 -5.76 5.53
C GLY A 20 13.82 -7.07 4.75
N PHE A 21 12.84 -7.24 3.87
CA PHE A 21 12.63 -8.48 3.11
C PHE A 21 12.52 -8.18 1.62
N LEU A 22 13.40 -8.81 0.85
CA LEU A 22 13.41 -8.74 -0.61
C LEU A 22 12.54 -9.85 -1.19
N PHE A 23 11.62 -9.50 -2.06
CA PHE A 23 10.90 -10.43 -2.91
C PHE A 23 11.60 -10.51 -4.26
N ALA A 24 11.92 -11.72 -4.72
CA ALA A 24 12.60 -11.94 -5.99
C ALA A 24 12.01 -13.14 -6.75
N GLU A 25 11.85 -13.02 -8.06
CA GLU A 25 11.39 -14.09 -8.96
C GLU A 25 12.40 -14.27 -10.09
N ASP A 26 12.82 -15.51 -10.37
CA ASP A 26 13.76 -15.85 -11.44
C ASP A 26 15.05 -14.99 -11.47
N GLY A 27 15.53 -14.57 -10.29
CA GLY A 27 16.74 -13.77 -10.12
C GLY A 27 16.54 -12.26 -10.31
N GLN A 28 15.31 -11.80 -10.50
CA GLN A 28 14.94 -10.39 -10.58
C GLN A 28 14.23 -9.92 -9.31
N ASP A 29 14.58 -8.73 -8.85
CA ASP A 29 13.92 -8.09 -7.72
C ASP A 29 12.50 -7.66 -8.09
N VAL A 30 11.55 -7.92 -7.20
CA VAL A 30 10.14 -7.56 -7.38
C VAL A 30 9.79 -6.36 -6.52
N LEU A 31 10.01 -6.50 -5.21
CA LEU A 31 9.77 -5.45 -4.24
C LEU A 31 10.60 -5.67 -2.99
N PHE A 32 10.79 -4.61 -2.22
CA PHE A 32 11.40 -4.66 -0.90
C PHE A 32 10.43 -4.15 0.16
N TYR A 33 10.16 -4.96 1.17
CA TYR A 33 9.40 -4.55 2.36
C TYR A 33 10.36 -4.03 3.43
N GLN A 34 10.29 -2.72 3.70
CA GLN A 34 11.12 -2.07 4.72
C GLN A 34 10.54 -2.35 6.11
N ARG A 35 11.19 -3.25 6.86
CA ARG A 35 10.83 -3.59 8.24
C ARG A 35 11.39 -2.59 9.24
N GLU A 36 12.69 -2.33 9.17
CA GLU A 36 13.38 -1.48 10.14
C GLU A 36 13.11 -0.01 9.86
N THR A 37 13.15 0.82 10.91
CA THR A 37 12.99 2.26 10.74
C THR A 37 14.17 2.83 9.97
N LYS A 38 13.90 3.33 8.77
CA LYS A 38 14.86 4.07 7.96
C LYS A 38 14.77 5.55 8.33
N HIS A 39 15.91 6.16 8.63
CA HIS A 39 16.02 7.58 8.97
C HIS A 39 16.55 8.35 7.77
N PHE A 40 15.71 9.19 7.18
CA PHE A 40 16.13 10.07 6.07
C PHE A 40 16.74 11.38 6.61
N ASN A 41 16.08 11.99 7.59
CA ASN A 41 16.60 13.14 8.33
C ASN A 41 15.99 13.20 9.73
N ALA A 42 16.32 14.23 10.51
CA ALA A 42 15.87 14.38 11.89
C ALA A 42 14.34 14.40 12.08
N ALA A 43 13.58 14.81 11.06
CA ALA A 43 12.12 14.92 11.10
C ALA A 43 11.40 13.82 10.32
N HIS A 44 12.12 13.00 9.54
CA HIS A 44 11.53 12.03 8.64
C HIS A 44 12.20 10.67 8.81
N SER A 45 11.49 9.77 9.47
CA SER A 45 11.87 8.38 9.64
C SER A 45 10.64 7.50 9.55
N ARG A 46 10.78 6.34 8.90
CA ARG A 46 9.66 5.43 8.69
C ARG A 46 10.12 4.00 8.55
N SER A 47 9.27 3.09 8.99
CA SER A 47 9.25 1.65 8.73
C SER A 47 7.92 1.29 8.08
N HIS A 48 7.71 0.02 7.75
CA HIS A 48 6.41 -0.51 7.36
C HIS A 48 5.86 0.10 6.06
N TYR A 49 6.62 -0.08 4.99
CA TYR A 49 6.26 0.31 3.62
C TYR A 49 6.99 -0.58 2.60
N VAL A 50 6.59 -0.48 1.34
CA VAL A 50 7.26 -1.16 0.22
C VAL A 50 8.01 -0.14 -0.63
N HIS A 51 9.33 -0.26 -0.69
CA HIS A 51 10.20 0.42 -1.65
C HIS A 51 11.61 -0.20 -1.60
N PRO A 52 12.27 -0.44 -2.75
CA PRO A 52 11.76 -0.25 -4.12
C PRO A 52 10.63 -1.21 -4.50
N LEU A 53 9.88 -0.83 -5.53
CA LEU A 53 8.93 -1.67 -6.26
C LEU A 53 9.31 -1.60 -7.73
N TYR A 54 9.52 -2.74 -8.36
CA TYR A 54 9.95 -2.85 -9.74
C TYR A 54 8.83 -3.36 -10.63
N GLY A 55 8.79 -2.87 -11.87
CA GLY A 55 7.97 -3.43 -12.94
C GLY A 55 8.52 -4.76 -13.45
N LEU A 56 7.86 -5.30 -14.48
CA LEU A 56 8.19 -6.64 -15.00
C LEU A 56 9.50 -6.69 -15.80
N ASP A 57 10.02 -5.52 -16.20
CA ASP A 57 11.27 -5.38 -16.95
C ASP A 57 12.38 -4.74 -16.10
N GLY A 58 12.18 -4.62 -14.78
CA GLY A 58 13.16 -4.13 -13.80
C GLY A 58 13.19 -2.61 -13.63
N GLU A 59 12.30 -1.88 -14.29
CA GLU A 59 12.13 -0.45 -14.11
C GLU A 59 11.61 -0.12 -12.70
N LEU A 60 12.16 0.92 -12.06
CA LEU A 60 11.70 1.36 -10.74
C LEU A 60 10.36 2.09 -10.88
N LEU A 61 9.34 1.69 -10.13
CA LEU A 61 8.00 2.27 -10.21
C LEU A 61 7.68 3.23 -9.06
N THR A 62 8.46 3.20 -7.98
CA THR A 62 8.20 3.98 -6.76
C THR A 62 9.39 4.83 -6.36
N GLU A 63 9.14 5.89 -5.60
CA GLU A 63 10.16 6.72 -4.98
C GLU A 63 9.98 6.82 -3.46
N GLU A 64 11.06 7.20 -2.78
CA GLU A 64 11.14 7.24 -1.33
C GLU A 64 11.78 8.55 -0.88
N PHE A 65 11.18 9.19 0.13
CA PHE A 65 11.62 10.48 0.69
C PHE A 65 11.86 11.58 -0.37
N PRO A 66 10.92 11.80 -1.28
CA PRO A 66 11.09 12.78 -2.34
C PRO A 66 11.11 14.21 -1.78
N SER A 67 11.81 15.12 -2.44
CA SER A 67 12.06 16.48 -1.94
C SER A 67 10.77 17.31 -1.77
N ASP A 68 9.74 17.05 -2.57
CA ASP A 68 8.44 17.71 -2.47
C ASP A 68 7.60 17.22 -1.28
N HIS A 69 7.71 15.93 -0.93
CA HIS A 69 6.96 15.30 0.17
C HIS A 69 7.84 14.28 0.92
N PRO A 70 8.78 14.73 1.78
CA PRO A 70 9.75 13.86 2.46
C PRO A 70 9.14 12.92 3.51
N HIS A 71 7.81 12.85 3.62
CA HIS A 71 7.08 11.90 4.45
C HIS A 71 6.43 10.75 3.64
N HIS A 72 6.53 10.78 2.29
CA HIS A 72 6.04 9.71 1.42
C HIS A 72 7.13 8.66 1.13
N CYS A 73 6.75 7.38 1.08
CA CYS A 73 7.68 6.27 0.89
C CYS A 73 7.03 5.10 0.14
N GLY A 74 7.29 4.97 -1.16
CA GLY A 74 6.76 3.91 -2.03
C GLY A 74 5.29 3.57 -1.78
N ILE A 75 4.97 2.31 -1.50
CA ILE A 75 3.62 1.92 -1.07
C ILE A 75 3.54 1.95 0.45
N PHE A 76 2.63 2.75 0.98
CA PHE A 76 2.45 2.94 2.42
C PHE A 76 0.99 3.26 2.75
N TRP A 77 0.62 3.21 4.03
CA TRP A 77 -0.67 3.70 4.49
C TRP A 77 -0.52 4.49 5.79
N ALA A 78 -1.28 5.58 5.90
CA ALA A 78 -1.24 6.44 7.07
C ALA A 78 -2.47 7.35 7.14
N TRP A 79 -2.70 7.91 8.33
CA TRP A 79 -3.83 8.81 8.60
C TRP A 79 -3.33 10.07 9.30
N HIS A 80 -3.94 11.21 8.94
CA HIS A 80 -3.64 12.48 9.60
C HIS A 80 -4.23 12.55 11.00
N GLN A 81 -5.41 11.94 11.19
CA GLN A 81 -6.16 11.96 12.42
C GLN A 81 -5.99 10.60 13.11
N VAL A 82 -5.40 10.60 14.31
CA VAL A 82 -5.39 9.45 15.22
C VAL A 82 -5.80 9.94 16.61
N TRP A 83 -6.91 9.43 17.11
CA TRP A 83 -7.54 9.90 18.34
C TRP A 83 -7.72 8.76 19.35
N ILE A 84 -7.64 9.10 20.64
CA ILE A 84 -8.16 8.28 21.75
C ILE A 84 -9.07 9.19 22.57
N GLY A 85 -10.38 8.92 22.54
CA GLY A 85 -11.39 9.85 23.06
C GLY A 85 -11.30 11.21 22.35
N ASP A 86 -11.05 12.26 23.14
CA ASP A 86 -10.89 13.64 22.65
C ASP A 86 -9.42 14.06 22.47
N LYS A 87 -8.46 13.16 22.76
CA LYS A 87 -7.03 13.46 22.64
C LYS A 87 -6.51 13.04 21.27
N ARG A 88 -5.81 13.96 20.60
CA ARG A 88 -5.03 13.66 19.40
C ARG A 88 -3.70 13.02 19.79
N ILE A 89 -3.40 11.88 19.19
CA ILE A 89 -2.27 11.03 19.58
C ILE A 89 -1.09 11.15 18.61
N GLY A 90 -1.23 11.96 17.57
CA GLY A 90 -0.15 12.29 16.65
C GLY A 90 -0.69 12.62 15.27
N ASP A 91 0.21 12.62 14.30
CA ASP A 91 -0.10 12.67 12.87
C ASP A 91 0.79 11.65 12.16
N ALA A 92 0.24 10.44 11.98
CA ALA A 92 0.96 9.34 11.35
C ALA A 92 1.30 9.67 9.88
N TRP A 93 0.43 10.40 9.18
CA TRP A 93 0.69 10.84 7.81
C TRP A 93 1.93 11.74 7.73
N SER A 94 2.02 12.75 8.60
CA SER A 94 3.13 13.70 8.61
C SER A 94 4.34 13.25 9.43
N LEU A 95 4.38 11.98 9.88
CA LEU A 95 5.46 11.42 10.70
C LEU A 95 5.72 12.20 12.00
N ARG A 96 4.66 12.78 12.60
CA ARG A 96 4.77 13.54 13.85
C ARG A 96 4.21 12.74 15.02
N ASP A 97 5.03 12.56 16.04
CA ASP A 97 4.65 11.91 17.30
C ASP A 97 4.00 10.54 17.08
N PHE A 98 4.52 9.77 16.12
CA PHE A 98 3.97 8.48 15.73
C PHE A 98 5.05 7.52 15.24
N ALA A 99 4.91 6.23 15.51
CA ALA A 99 5.83 5.20 15.05
C ALA A 99 5.11 3.87 14.79
N TRP A 100 5.67 3.10 13.86
CA TRP A 100 5.26 1.72 13.54
C TRP A 100 6.34 0.76 14.00
N ASP A 101 6.02 -0.01 15.03
CA ASP A 101 6.93 -1.00 15.59
C ASP A 101 6.63 -2.37 14.98
N VAL A 102 7.43 -2.78 14.01
CA VAL A 102 7.29 -4.07 13.31
C VAL A 102 7.94 -5.16 14.15
N GLN A 103 7.14 -5.77 15.03
CA GLN A 103 7.60 -6.74 16.01
C GLN A 103 8.00 -8.07 15.35
N ASP A 104 7.11 -8.64 14.55
CA ASP A 104 7.31 -9.94 13.91
C ASP A 104 7.01 -9.90 12.42
N VAL A 105 7.73 -10.72 11.65
CA VAL A 105 7.53 -10.89 10.22
C VAL A 105 7.67 -12.36 9.85
N LYS A 106 6.59 -12.94 9.32
CA LYS A 106 6.50 -14.34 8.92
C LYS A 106 6.40 -14.44 7.41
N VAL A 107 7.19 -15.33 6.83
CA VAL A 107 6.98 -15.77 5.44
C VAL A 107 5.90 -16.85 5.45
N ILE A 108 4.74 -16.54 4.88
CA ILE A 108 3.57 -17.43 4.85
C ILE A 108 3.40 -17.98 3.44
N ALA A 109 3.24 -19.30 3.35
CA ALA A 109 2.82 -20.03 2.16
C ALA A 109 3.51 -19.59 0.86
N ALA A 110 4.60 -20.28 0.53
CA ALA A 110 5.25 -20.14 -0.76
C ALA A 110 4.94 -21.39 -1.58
N ASP A 111 4.12 -21.25 -2.61
CA ASP A 111 3.84 -22.32 -3.58
C ASP A 111 4.30 -21.90 -4.99
N SER A 112 3.98 -22.72 -6.00
CA SER A 112 4.37 -22.44 -7.38
C SER A 112 3.65 -21.24 -8.02
N TYR A 113 2.73 -20.58 -7.30
CA TYR A 113 1.88 -19.49 -7.79
C TYR A 113 2.01 -18.20 -6.99
N ALA A 114 2.30 -18.23 -5.69
CA ALA A 114 2.47 -17.01 -4.89
C ALA A 114 3.31 -17.27 -3.63
N SER A 115 3.83 -16.17 -3.07
CA SER A 115 4.45 -16.14 -1.74
C SER A 115 3.93 -14.94 -0.95
N SER A 116 3.72 -15.14 0.34
CA SER A 116 3.21 -14.07 1.22
C SER A 116 4.17 -13.76 2.36
N LEU A 117 4.13 -12.52 2.80
CA LEU A 117 4.73 -12.06 4.05
C LEU A 117 3.62 -11.49 4.91
N GLU A 118 3.61 -11.82 6.19
CA GLU A 118 2.74 -11.22 7.19
C GLU A 118 3.59 -10.50 8.23
N ALA A 119 3.29 -9.24 8.49
CA ALA A 119 3.91 -8.44 9.51
C ALA A 119 2.91 -8.16 10.64
N GLU A 120 3.34 -8.37 11.89
CA GLU A 120 2.66 -7.86 13.07
C GLU A 120 3.29 -6.51 13.46
N VAL A 121 2.46 -5.48 13.51
CA VAL A 121 2.91 -4.10 13.73
C VAL A 121 2.12 -3.48 14.86
N PHE A 122 2.80 -2.81 15.77
CA PHE A 122 2.18 -2.01 16.81
C PHE A 122 2.40 -0.54 16.53
N TRP A 123 1.31 0.22 16.53
CA TRP A 123 1.42 1.66 16.47
C TRP A 123 1.73 2.18 17.88
N THR A 124 2.58 3.19 17.97
CA THR A 124 2.91 3.85 19.24
C THR A 124 3.04 5.35 19.05
N SER A 125 2.90 6.09 20.15
CA SER A 125 3.08 7.54 20.19
C SER A 125 3.74 7.97 21.50
N PRO A 126 4.68 8.93 21.49
CA PRO A 126 5.18 9.54 22.72
C PRO A 126 4.08 10.28 23.51
N LEU A 127 2.95 10.61 22.90
CA LEU A 127 1.83 11.28 23.55
C LEU A 127 0.91 10.31 24.30
N TRP A 128 1.16 9.00 24.22
CA TRP A 128 0.35 7.98 24.90
C TRP A 128 1.24 6.95 25.62
N THR A 129 1.37 7.15 26.93
CA THR A 129 2.22 6.35 27.80
C THR A 129 1.44 5.75 28.96
N ASP A 130 2.02 4.74 29.59
CA ASP A 130 1.57 4.25 30.89
C ASP A 130 1.98 5.21 32.04
N THR A 131 1.70 4.81 33.27
CA THR A 131 2.01 5.58 34.49
C THR A 131 3.51 5.71 34.77
N GLN A 132 4.35 4.92 34.09
CA GLN A 132 5.81 4.96 34.18
C GLN A 132 6.44 5.75 33.03
N GLY A 133 5.64 6.27 32.09
CA GLY A 133 6.12 7.01 30.93
C GLY A 133 6.55 6.12 29.76
N VAL A 134 6.26 4.82 29.80
CA VAL A 134 6.55 3.89 28.70
C VAL A 134 5.43 3.99 27.67
N ARG A 135 5.80 4.09 26.38
CA ARG A 135 4.81 4.17 25.28
C ARG A 135 3.97 2.90 25.25
N LYS A 136 2.66 3.07 25.14
CA LYS A 136 1.73 1.94 25.02
C LYS A 136 1.43 1.65 23.54
N PRO A 137 1.33 0.38 23.14
CA PRO A 137 0.79 0.03 21.83
C PRO A 137 -0.68 0.45 21.78
N LEU A 138 -1.07 1.12 20.71
CA LEU A 138 -2.39 1.75 20.58
C LEU A 138 -3.25 1.10 19.49
N VAL A 139 -2.61 0.57 18.44
CA VAL A 139 -3.24 -0.31 17.44
C VAL A 139 -2.35 -1.53 17.26
N ARG A 140 -2.98 -2.71 17.17
CA ARG A 140 -2.34 -3.90 16.60
C ARG A 140 -2.77 -4.00 15.15
N GLU A 141 -1.77 -4.05 14.29
CA GLU A 141 -1.92 -4.21 12.86
C GLU A 141 -1.35 -5.56 12.42
N THR A 142 -2.09 -6.26 11.55
CA THR A 142 -1.58 -7.39 10.79
C THR A 142 -1.65 -7.03 9.32
N ALA A 143 -0.49 -6.92 8.67
CA ALA A 143 -0.39 -6.59 7.26
C ALA A 143 0.16 -7.79 6.49
N THR A 144 -0.64 -8.33 5.57
CA THR A 144 -0.22 -9.40 4.66
C THR A 144 0.07 -8.81 3.28
N ILE A 145 1.27 -9.06 2.76
CA ILE A 145 1.68 -8.73 1.39
C ILE A 145 1.87 -10.05 0.65
N LYS A 146 1.01 -10.30 -0.35
CA LYS A 146 1.07 -11.50 -1.18
C LYS A 146 1.49 -11.14 -2.59
N VAL A 147 2.61 -11.68 -3.03
CA VAL A 147 3.13 -11.49 -4.39
C VAL A 147 2.83 -12.74 -5.20
N HIS A 148 2.07 -12.58 -6.28
CA HIS A 148 1.76 -13.65 -7.21
C HIS A 148 2.87 -13.79 -8.26
N ARG A 149 3.02 -14.99 -8.80
CA ARG A 149 3.90 -15.29 -9.93
C ARG A 149 3.60 -14.32 -11.08
N ALA A 150 4.61 -13.79 -11.75
CA ALA A 150 4.36 -13.02 -12.95
C ALA A 150 3.76 -13.90 -14.05
N SER A 151 2.81 -13.33 -14.76
CA SER A 151 2.42 -13.81 -16.09
C SER A 151 3.34 -13.17 -17.15
N ARG A 152 3.01 -13.37 -18.43
CA ARG A 152 3.73 -12.73 -19.52
C ARG A 152 3.65 -11.21 -19.47
N ASP A 153 2.52 -10.62 -19.08
CA ASP A 153 2.29 -9.17 -19.28
C ASP A 153 1.89 -8.44 -17.99
N MET A 154 1.61 -9.17 -16.90
CA MET A 154 1.21 -8.58 -15.62
C MET A 154 1.62 -9.41 -14.40
N ARG A 155 1.67 -8.76 -13.23
CA ARG A 155 1.84 -9.39 -11.91
C ARG A 155 0.87 -8.75 -10.90
N LYS A 156 0.24 -9.58 -10.07
CA LYS A 156 -0.63 -9.14 -8.96
C LYS A 156 0.14 -9.11 -7.64
N ILE A 157 -0.12 -8.09 -6.83
CA ILE A 157 0.37 -7.95 -5.46
C ILE A 157 -0.82 -7.55 -4.57
N ASP A 158 -1.16 -8.40 -3.61
CA ASP A 158 -2.29 -8.15 -2.70
C ASP A 158 -1.80 -7.62 -1.36
N PHE A 159 -2.50 -6.62 -0.85
CA PHE A 159 -2.33 -6.06 0.47
C PHE A 159 -3.61 -6.31 1.27
N ASP A 160 -3.48 -6.99 2.40
CA ASP A 160 -4.55 -7.18 3.38
C ASP A 160 -4.09 -6.58 4.71
N ILE A 161 -4.73 -5.47 5.09
CA ILE A 161 -4.38 -4.67 6.26
C ILE A 161 -5.51 -4.82 7.28
N ARG A 162 -5.21 -5.41 8.44
CA ARG A 162 -6.17 -5.61 9.53
C ARG A 162 -5.77 -4.76 10.72
N LEU A 163 -6.65 -3.85 11.13
CA LEU A 163 -6.39 -2.92 12.22
C LEU A 163 -7.34 -3.19 13.39
N VAL A 164 -6.76 -3.42 14.57
CA VAL A 164 -7.50 -3.61 15.83
C VAL A 164 -7.04 -2.59 16.86
N ALA A 165 -7.96 -1.79 17.37
CA ALA A 165 -7.70 -0.85 18.45
C ALA A 165 -7.36 -1.59 19.76
N LEU A 166 -6.32 -1.12 20.45
CA LEU A 166 -5.95 -1.62 21.78
C LEU A 166 -6.45 -0.71 22.91
N GLU A 167 -6.90 0.49 22.57
CA GLU A 167 -7.44 1.49 23.48
C GLU A 167 -8.90 1.80 23.18
N HIS A 168 -9.67 2.16 24.22
CA HIS A 168 -11.08 2.54 24.06
C HIS A 168 -11.21 3.89 23.36
N GLY A 169 -12.24 4.04 22.52
CA GLY A 169 -12.56 5.31 21.87
C GLY A 169 -11.56 5.72 20.80
N MET A 170 -10.86 4.75 20.20
CA MET A 170 -9.97 5.01 19.08
C MET A 170 -10.70 5.42 17.83
N ARG A 171 -10.17 6.43 17.13
CA ARG A 171 -10.66 6.86 15.83
C ARG A 171 -9.51 7.21 14.89
N ILE A 172 -9.69 6.92 13.61
CA ILE A 172 -8.76 7.30 12.53
C ILE A 172 -9.47 8.14 11.47
N GLY A 173 -8.78 9.08 10.84
CA GLY A 173 -9.32 9.93 9.79
C GLY A 173 -8.25 10.50 8.87
N GLY A 174 -8.63 10.85 7.65
CA GLY A 174 -7.77 11.51 6.68
C GLY A 174 -7.56 12.98 7.00
N ALA A 175 -7.10 13.74 5.99
CA ALA A 175 -6.86 15.18 6.14
C ALA A 175 -8.14 15.95 6.51
N GLU A 176 -8.04 16.88 7.45
CA GLU A 176 -9.15 17.75 7.93
C GLU A 176 -9.45 18.88 6.92
N ASN A 177 -9.66 18.52 5.66
CA ASN A 177 -10.02 19.43 4.58
C ASN A 177 -10.82 18.69 3.50
N ALA A 178 -11.26 19.41 2.46
CA ALA A 178 -12.08 18.85 1.39
C ALA A 178 -11.44 17.70 0.60
N LYS A 179 -10.13 17.45 0.74
CA LYS A 179 -9.45 16.33 0.11
C LYS A 179 -9.56 15.04 0.90
N GLY A 180 -9.65 15.10 2.23
CA GLY A 180 -9.87 13.94 3.09
C GLY A 180 -8.82 12.82 3.00
N TYR A 181 -7.66 13.04 2.37
CA TYR A 181 -6.74 11.96 2.00
C TYR A 181 -6.12 11.26 3.21
N GLY A 182 -5.85 9.97 3.03
CA GLY A 182 -5.45 9.04 4.08
C GLY A 182 -5.70 7.60 3.63
N GLY A 183 -5.18 6.63 4.39
CA GLY A 183 -5.25 5.23 4.03
C GLY A 183 -4.13 4.83 3.07
N PHE A 184 -4.42 3.90 2.16
CA PHE A 184 -3.44 3.28 1.27
C PHE A 184 -2.97 4.22 0.16
N CYS A 185 -1.66 4.32 -0.04
CA CYS A 185 -1.03 5.29 -0.93
C CYS A 185 0.06 4.61 -1.76
N THR A 186 0.18 5.03 -3.02
CA THR A 186 1.34 4.72 -3.85
C THR A 186 2.08 6.01 -4.22
N ARG A 187 3.32 6.12 -3.73
CA ARG A 187 4.28 7.12 -4.18
C ARG A 187 5.03 6.57 -5.38
N THR A 188 4.34 6.58 -6.51
CA THR A 188 4.89 6.18 -7.81
C THR A 188 5.70 7.30 -8.44
N LEU A 189 6.66 6.98 -9.30
CA LEU A 189 7.29 7.97 -10.18
C LEU A 189 6.22 8.57 -11.10
N LEU A 190 6.42 9.83 -11.48
CA LEU A 190 5.44 10.61 -12.24
C LEU A 190 6.06 11.10 -13.55
N PRO A 191 6.21 10.23 -14.56
CA PRO A 191 6.72 10.64 -15.87
C PRO A 191 5.76 11.65 -16.53
N ASP A 192 6.28 12.49 -17.42
CA ASP A 192 5.48 13.57 -18.03
C ASP A 192 4.31 13.04 -18.90
N ASP A 193 4.41 11.80 -19.38
CA ASP A 193 3.40 11.11 -20.20
C ASP A 193 2.43 10.24 -19.37
N LEU A 194 2.44 10.34 -18.03
CA LEU A 194 1.57 9.54 -17.16
C LEU A 194 0.07 9.72 -17.48
N GLN A 195 -0.58 8.59 -17.73
CA GLN A 195 -2.01 8.47 -18.03
C GLN A 195 -2.76 7.85 -16.85
N PHE A 196 -4.05 8.19 -16.74
CA PHE A 196 -4.95 7.68 -15.72
C PHE A 196 -6.17 7.08 -16.42
N ILE A 197 -6.45 5.82 -16.16
CA ILE A 197 -7.57 5.09 -16.79
C ILE A 197 -8.38 4.40 -15.70
N SER A 198 -9.71 4.40 -15.85
CA SER A 198 -10.61 3.55 -15.10
C SER A 198 -11.64 2.87 -16.01
N SER A 199 -12.60 2.15 -15.41
CA SER A 199 -13.76 1.52 -16.06
C SER A 199 -14.54 2.46 -16.98
N GLY A 200 -14.58 3.76 -16.65
CA GLY A 200 -15.22 4.80 -17.46
C GLY A 200 -14.36 5.40 -18.58
N GLY A 201 -13.12 4.94 -18.76
CA GLY A 201 -12.13 5.50 -19.68
C GLY A 201 -11.12 6.41 -18.98
N THR A 202 -10.60 7.41 -19.70
CA THR A 202 -9.58 8.34 -19.19
C THR A 202 -10.11 9.17 -18.03
N VAL A 203 -9.31 9.32 -16.98
CA VAL A 203 -9.62 10.11 -15.78
C VAL A 203 -8.70 11.31 -15.72
N GLU A 204 -9.26 12.50 -15.51
CA GLU A 204 -8.46 13.71 -15.32
C GLU A 204 -8.26 14.00 -13.83
N PRO A 205 -7.01 14.12 -13.34
CA PRO A 205 -6.74 14.52 -11.97
C PRO A 205 -7.29 15.90 -11.65
N ALA A 206 -7.91 16.03 -10.47
CA ALA A 206 -8.42 17.29 -9.96
C ALA A 206 -7.78 17.67 -8.61
N THR A 207 -7.97 18.90 -8.17
CA THR A 207 -7.48 19.34 -6.85
C THR A 207 -8.20 18.60 -5.72
N GLN A 208 -9.52 18.42 -5.86
CA GLN A 208 -10.40 17.65 -4.99
C GLN A 208 -10.41 16.16 -5.39
N PRO A 209 -10.93 15.27 -4.53
CA PRO A 209 -11.10 13.86 -4.88
C PRO A 209 -11.97 13.69 -6.13
N VAL A 210 -11.65 12.70 -6.95
CA VAL A 210 -12.42 12.35 -8.15
C VAL A 210 -13.14 11.02 -7.96
N GLU A 211 -14.39 10.96 -8.40
CA GLU A 211 -15.15 9.72 -8.51
C GLU A 211 -14.74 9.03 -9.80
N ALA A 212 -14.04 7.91 -9.69
CA ALA A 212 -13.48 7.24 -10.84
C ALA A 212 -13.75 5.73 -10.87
N GLY A 213 -14.43 5.17 -9.87
CA GLY A 213 -14.77 3.75 -9.82
C GLY A 213 -13.81 2.92 -8.95
N PRO A 214 -13.89 1.59 -9.04
CA PRO A 214 -13.27 0.69 -8.07
C PRO A 214 -11.77 0.47 -8.26
N TRP A 215 -11.23 0.94 -9.39
CA TRP A 215 -9.81 0.84 -9.71
C TRP A 215 -9.33 2.03 -10.52
N ILE A 216 -8.04 2.34 -10.45
CA ILE A 216 -7.36 3.30 -11.33
C ILE A 216 -6.04 2.71 -11.80
N ASP A 217 -5.82 2.77 -13.10
CA ASP A 217 -4.52 2.55 -13.74
C ASP A 217 -3.69 3.82 -13.82
N PHE A 218 -2.38 3.66 -13.64
CA PHE A 218 -1.36 4.67 -13.84
C PHE A 218 -0.28 4.10 -14.76
N SER A 219 -0.24 4.53 -16.01
CA SER A 219 0.71 4.03 -17.01
C SER A 219 1.44 5.16 -17.74
N GLY A 220 2.71 4.95 -18.05
CA GLY A 220 3.61 5.93 -18.66
C GLY A 220 4.99 5.33 -18.93
N THR A 221 5.95 6.15 -19.33
CA THR A 221 7.31 5.68 -19.60
C THR A 221 8.13 5.71 -18.31
N PHE A 222 8.26 4.56 -17.63
CA PHE A 222 9.02 4.40 -16.40
C PHE A 222 10.46 3.95 -16.66
N GLY A 223 11.42 4.61 -16.01
CA GLY A 223 12.84 4.32 -16.14
C GLY A 223 13.45 4.78 -17.45
N GLU A 224 14.65 4.28 -17.78
CA GLU A 224 15.37 4.61 -19.02
C GLU A 224 14.99 3.72 -20.20
N VAL A 225 14.08 2.76 -19.97
CA VAL A 225 13.59 1.88 -21.02
C VAL A 225 12.45 2.63 -21.71
N ASP A 226 12.59 2.97 -22.99
CA ASP A 226 11.56 3.61 -23.83
C ASP A 226 10.34 2.69 -24.07
N ARG A 227 9.72 2.21 -23.00
CA ARG A 227 8.57 1.32 -22.99
C ARG A 227 7.57 1.80 -21.98
N VAL A 228 6.30 1.76 -22.36
CA VAL A 228 5.20 2.03 -21.45
C VAL A 228 5.03 0.84 -20.53
N SER A 229 4.93 1.14 -19.24
CA SER A 229 4.50 0.21 -18.20
C SER A 229 3.69 0.96 -17.16
N GLY A 230 3.19 0.25 -16.16
CA GLY A 230 2.41 0.90 -15.13
C GLY A 230 2.03 0.00 -13.97
N LEU A 231 1.22 0.61 -13.12
CA LEU A 231 0.54 -0.11 -12.05
C LEU A 231 -0.92 0.35 -12.00
N ALA A 232 -1.83 -0.58 -11.72
CA ALA A 232 -3.20 -0.27 -11.35
C ALA A 232 -3.42 -0.58 -9.86
N ILE A 233 -4.26 0.22 -9.20
CA ILE A 233 -4.73 -0.03 -7.84
C ILE A 233 -6.19 -0.44 -7.93
N LEU A 234 -6.51 -1.63 -7.46
CA LEU A 234 -7.86 -2.18 -7.35
C LEU A 234 -8.28 -2.18 -5.87
N CYS A 235 -9.46 -1.66 -5.59
CA CYS A 235 -10.05 -1.65 -4.27
C CYS A 235 -10.99 -2.86 -4.14
N HIS A 236 -10.86 -3.64 -3.06
CA HIS A 236 -11.78 -4.76 -2.86
C HIS A 236 -13.19 -4.26 -2.48
N PRO A 237 -14.29 -4.87 -2.98
CA PRO A 237 -15.65 -4.47 -2.62
C PRO A 237 -16.01 -4.57 -1.14
N SER A 238 -15.21 -5.29 -0.34
CA SER A 238 -15.38 -5.37 1.12
C SER A 238 -14.79 -4.17 1.88
N LEU A 239 -14.09 -3.25 1.20
CA LEU A 239 -13.63 -2.02 1.83
C LEU A 239 -14.84 -1.19 2.28
N PRO A 240 -14.78 -0.54 3.45
CA PRO A 240 -15.82 0.41 3.81
C PRO A 240 -15.83 1.57 2.81
N ASP A 241 -17.03 2.11 2.58
CA ASP A 241 -17.29 3.19 1.63
C ASP A 241 -16.86 2.88 0.18
N PHE A 242 -16.84 1.60 -0.20
CA PHE A 242 -16.53 1.19 -1.58
C PHE A 242 -17.64 1.61 -2.57
N PRO A 243 -17.27 2.12 -3.77
CA PRO A 243 -15.91 2.45 -4.21
C PRO A 243 -15.39 3.75 -3.60
N GLN A 244 -14.09 3.81 -3.34
CA GLN A 244 -13.43 4.99 -2.76
C GLN A 244 -13.29 6.11 -3.81
N PRO A 245 -13.39 7.39 -3.40
CA PRO A 245 -12.93 8.49 -4.23
C PRO A 245 -11.40 8.55 -4.27
N TRP A 246 -10.85 9.19 -5.30
CA TRP A 246 -9.42 9.14 -5.58
C TRP A 246 -8.74 10.51 -5.47
N ILE A 247 -7.60 10.56 -4.80
CA ILE A 247 -6.63 11.65 -4.98
C ILE A 247 -5.64 11.24 -6.05
N LEU A 248 -5.70 11.96 -7.17
CA LEU A 248 -4.83 11.74 -8.32
C LEU A 248 -3.89 12.91 -8.57
N ARG A 249 -2.64 12.63 -8.95
CA ARG A 249 -1.59 13.66 -9.11
C ARG A 249 -0.73 13.36 -10.33
N ARG A 250 -0.73 14.28 -11.31
CA ARG A 250 0.18 14.23 -12.48
C ARG A 250 1.63 14.56 -12.13
N LYS A 251 1.82 15.39 -11.11
CA LYS A 251 3.13 15.88 -10.65
C LYS A 251 3.09 15.97 -9.14
N THR A 252 4.20 15.60 -8.50
CA THR A 252 4.36 15.58 -7.03
C THR A 252 3.35 14.71 -6.28
N SER A 253 3.55 14.53 -4.98
CA SER A 253 2.66 13.77 -4.08
C SER A 253 2.44 12.30 -4.49
N MET A 254 1.26 11.71 -4.28
CA MET A 254 0.99 10.27 -4.34
C MET A 254 -0.33 10.02 -5.08
N GLN A 255 -0.65 8.76 -5.35
CA GLN A 255 -2.00 8.31 -5.72
C GLN A 255 -2.64 7.61 -4.51
N ASN A 256 -3.92 7.89 -4.23
CA ASN A 256 -4.59 7.40 -3.01
C ASN A 256 -6.09 7.13 -3.23
N PRO A 257 -6.56 5.89 -3.10
CA PRO A 257 -7.96 5.60 -2.79
C PRO A 257 -8.26 6.08 -1.36
N VAL A 258 -9.06 7.14 -1.25
CA VAL A 258 -9.25 7.85 0.01
C VAL A 258 -10.04 7.01 1.01
N TYR A 259 -9.49 6.83 2.20
CA TYR A 259 -10.22 6.24 3.33
C TYR A 259 -9.71 6.77 4.68
N PRO A 260 -10.60 7.14 5.63
CA PRO A 260 -12.06 7.23 5.55
C PRO A 260 -12.58 8.62 5.12
N GLY A 261 -11.70 9.50 4.61
CA GLY A 261 -12.04 10.90 4.38
C GLY A 261 -11.78 11.78 5.61
N SER A 262 -12.31 13.02 5.58
CA SER A 262 -12.02 14.04 6.61
C SER A 262 -12.69 13.79 7.97
N HIS A 263 -13.67 12.89 8.03
CA HIS A 263 -14.41 12.58 9.25
C HIS A 263 -13.87 11.29 9.88
N PRO A 264 -13.36 11.34 11.13
CA PRO A 264 -12.83 10.14 11.77
C PRO A 264 -13.88 9.05 11.98
N VAL A 265 -13.50 7.82 11.67
CA VAL A 265 -14.29 6.63 11.96
C VAL A 265 -13.72 5.90 13.17
N ALA A 266 -14.57 5.19 13.88
CA ALA A 266 -14.15 4.35 15.01
C ALA A 266 -13.26 3.20 14.53
N LEU A 267 -12.21 2.92 15.29
CA LEU A 267 -11.42 1.71 15.09
C LEU A 267 -11.89 0.63 16.08
N PRO A 268 -12.39 -0.53 15.59
CA PRO A 268 -12.94 -1.58 16.43
C PRO A 268 -11.85 -2.34 17.21
N ARG A 269 -12.25 -2.98 18.32
CA ARG A 269 -11.35 -3.72 19.22
C ARG A 269 -11.43 -5.24 19.10
N GLU A 270 -12.49 -5.75 18.48
CA GLU A 270 -12.76 -7.19 18.36
C GLU A 270 -12.66 -7.59 16.90
N ASP A 271 -13.64 -7.17 16.08
CA ASP A 271 -13.60 -7.37 14.63
C ASP A 271 -12.65 -6.36 14.00
N PRO A 272 -11.60 -6.79 13.28
CA PRO A 272 -10.66 -5.84 12.68
C PRO A 272 -11.33 -4.97 11.63
N LEU A 273 -10.92 -3.70 11.54
CA LEU A 273 -11.09 -2.95 10.31
C LEU A 273 -10.18 -3.59 9.26
N VAL A 274 -10.76 -4.11 8.18
CA VAL A 274 -10.03 -4.79 7.10
C VAL A 274 -9.98 -3.90 5.87
N LEU A 275 -8.78 -3.59 5.41
CA LEU A 275 -8.54 -2.84 4.18
C LEU A 275 -7.80 -3.72 3.17
N ARG A 276 -8.43 -3.98 2.03
CA ARG A 276 -7.94 -4.91 0.99
C ARG A 276 -7.72 -4.18 -0.32
N TYR A 277 -6.48 -4.19 -0.79
CA TYR A 277 -6.08 -3.58 -2.06
C TYR A 277 -5.28 -4.58 -2.89
N ARG A 278 -5.41 -4.50 -4.22
CA ARG A 278 -4.58 -5.22 -5.17
C ARG A 278 -3.86 -4.23 -6.05
N VAL A 279 -2.54 -4.36 -6.14
CA VAL A 279 -1.71 -3.66 -7.11
C VAL A 279 -1.43 -4.60 -8.27
N VAL A 280 -1.72 -4.17 -9.49
CA VAL A 280 -1.43 -4.92 -10.72
C VAL A 280 -0.33 -4.20 -11.46
N LEU A 281 0.86 -4.79 -11.50
CA LEU A 281 1.98 -4.32 -12.31
C LEU A 281 1.80 -4.84 -13.73
N HIS A 282 2.12 -4.04 -14.74
CA HIS A 282 1.91 -4.46 -16.13
C HIS A 282 2.83 -3.79 -17.14
N ARG A 283 2.99 -4.47 -18.28
CA ARG A 283 3.59 -3.93 -19.49
C ARG A 283 2.49 -3.26 -20.33
N GLY A 284 2.85 -2.16 -20.98
CA GLY A 284 1.91 -1.39 -21.80
C GLY A 284 1.04 -0.46 -20.97
N THR A 285 -0.07 -0.03 -21.57
CA THR A 285 -1.05 0.83 -20.91
C THR A 285 -2.13 0.01 -20.21
N GLY A 286 -2.81 0.58 -19.20
CA GLY A 286 -3.95 -0.09 -18.56
C GLY A 286 -5.10 -0.41 -19.52
N SER A 287 -5.18 0.26 -20.68
CA SER A 287 -6.17 -0.04 -21.71
C SER A 287 -5.93 -1.37 -22.45
N GLU A 288 -4.73 -1.94 -22.34
CA GLU A 288 -4.36 -3.23 -22.92
C GLU A 288 -4.69 -4.40 -21.97
N LEU A 289 -5.09 -4.09 -20.72
CA LEU A 289 -5.52 -5.06 -19.72
C LEU A 289 -7.03 -5.02 -19.55
N ASP A 290 -7.63 -6.19 -19.32
CA ASP A 290 -9.02 -6.30 -18.86
C ASP A 290 -9.09 -6.08 -17.34
N LEU A 291 -8.90 -4.82 -16.92
CA LEU A 291 -8.92 -4.43 -15.50
C LEU A 291 -10.30 -4.59 -14.85
N ASP A 292 -11.38 -4.50 -15.63
CA ASP A 292 -12.74 -4.81 -15.15
C ASP A 292 -12.90 -6.29 -14.83
N HIS A 293 -12.37 -7.19 -15.68
CA HIS A 293 -12.33 -8.61 -15.37
C HIS A 293 -11.49 -8.90 -14.13
N LEU A 294 -10.31 -8.29 -13.99
CA LEU A 294 -9.46 -8.45 -12.82
C LEU A 294 -10.10 -7.91 -11.53
N GLN A 295 -10.86 -6.82 -11.63
CA GLN A 295 -11.66 -6.29 -10.53
C GLN A 295 -12.79 -7.25 -10.14
N ALA A 296 -13.48 -7.85 -11.11
CA ALA A 296 -14.53 -8.83 -10.86
C ALA A 296 -13.97 -10.12 -10.24
N GLU A 297 -12.83 -10.60 -10.74
CA GLU A 297 -12.07 -11.72 -10.14
C GLU A 297 -11.72 -11.40 -8.69
N TYR A 298 -11.10 -10.23 -8.45
CA TYR A 298 -10.69 -9.84 -7.12
C TYR A 298 -11.87 -9.72 -6.15
N GLY A 299 -12.99 -9.14 -6.60
CA GLY A 299 -14.20 -9.01 -5.79
C GLY A 299 -14.89 -10.34 -5.45
N ALA A 300 -14.60 -11.41 -6.18
CA ALA A 300 -15.08 -12.75 -5.88
C ALA A 300 -14.17 -13.50 -4.88
N GLU A 301 -12.97 -12.99 -4.59
CA GLU A 301 -12.02 -13.64 -3.67
C GLU A 301 -12.40 -13.39 -2.19
N GLY A 302 -12.90 -14.43 -1.52
CA GLY A 302 -13.13 -14.40 -0.07
C GLY A 302 -14.30 -13.51 0.35
N ALA A 303 -15.40 -13.57 -0.41
CA ALA A 303 -16.75 -13.29 0.11
C ALA A 303 -17.22 -14.43 1.02
#